data_AF-A0A239CES3-F1
#
_entry.id   AF-A0A239CES3-F1
#
_cell.length_a   1.000
_cell.length_b   1.000
_cell.length_c   1.000
_cell.angle_alpha   90.00
_cell.angle_beta   90.00
_cell.angle_gamma   90.00
#
_symmetry.space_group_name_H-M   'P 1'
#
loop_
_entity.id
_entity.type
_entity.pdbx_description
1 polymer ?
#
loop_
_entity_poly.entity_id
_entity_poly.type
_entity_poly.pdbx_seq_one_letter_code
_entity_poly.pdbx_strand_id
1 'polypeptide(L)'
;MNKEKLFQVAFEKAQNQSGSEKPNGIVKYLSNKLLELGMNGYGASDRTLLRCFNKYIDGKKEPVSPKTELLNAVSQYIGFDSYEDFVIKNNVQINDDSTMEMVTRIVNQNGEKSIYLENNSAPINIS
;
A
#
# COMPACT_ATOMS: atom_id res chain seq x y z
N MET A 1 -1.78 -7.48 10.03
CA MET A 1 -0.71 -7.69 9.04
C MET A 1 -0.67 -6.61 7.96
N ASN A 2 -1.73 -6.35 7.21
CA ASN A 2 -1.60 -5.53 5.98
C ASN A 2 -1.20 -4.06 6.21
N LYS A 3 -1.64 -3.43 7.31
CA LYS A 3 -1.22 -2.05 7.65
C LYS A 3 0.28 -1.96 7.94
N GLU A 4 0.83 -2.92 8.65
CA GLU A 4 2.25 -2.94 9.00
C GLU A 4 3.11 -3.05 7.75
N LYS A 5 2.78 -4.00 6.86
CA LYS A 5 3.48 -4.17 5.58
C LYS A 5 3.39 -2.92 4.70
N LEU A 6 2.21 -2.28 4.65
CA LEU A 6 2.02 -1.02 3.93
C LEU A 6 3.00 0.05 4.40
N PHE A 7 3.07 0.27 5.72
CA PHE A 7 3.97 1.29 6.28
C PHE A 7 5.45 0.90 6.14
N GLN A 8 5.81 -0.38 6.27
CA GLN A 8 7.17 -0.85 6.02
C GLN A 8 7.65 -0.49 4.62
N VAL A 9 6.88 -0.87 3.59
CA VAL A 9 7.23 -0.58 2.18
C VAL A 9 7.28 0.92 1.92
N ALA A 10 6.36 1.69 2.50
CA ALA A 10 6.33 3.14 2.33
C ALA A 10 7.53 3.83 3.00
N PHE A 11 7.90 3.44 4.22
CA PHE A 11 9.04 4.01 4.92
C PHE A 11 10.37 3.60 4.29
N GLU A 12 10.49 2.37 3.78
CA GLU A 12 11.66 1.93 3.01
C GLU A 12 11.82 2.76 1.73
N LYS A 13 10.74 2.94 0.96
CA LYS A 13 10.74 3.80 -0.22
C LYS A 13 11.13 5.23 0.12
N ALA A 14 10.59 5.80 1.20
CA ALA A 14 10.91 7.14 1.66
C ALA A 14 12.36 7.27 2.14
N GLN A 15 12.91 6.26 2.81
CA GLN A 15 14.32 6.19 3.21
C GLN A 15 15.22 6.22 1.97
N ASN A 16 14.96 5.35 0.99
CA ASN A 16 15.72 5.26 -0.25
C ASN A 16 15.69 6.57 -1.06
N GLN A 17 14.53 7.23 -1.12
CA GLN A 17 14.38 8.47 -1.88
C GLN A 17 14.92 9.72 -1.15
N SER A 18 14.88 9.73 0.18
CA SER A 18 15.39 10.86 0.98
C SER A 18 16.88 10.78 1.27
N GLY A 19 17.46 9.58 1.21
CA GLY A 19 18.81 9.30 1.72
C GLY A 19 18.93 9.45 3.23
N SER A 20 17.81 9.59 3.95
CA SER A 20 17.82 9.80 5.40
C SER A 20 17.74 8.49 6.15
N GLU A 21 18.67 8.26 7.06
CA GLU A 21 18.61 7.13 8.01
C GLU A 21 17.87 7.49 9.30
N LYS A 22 17.58 8.78 9.52
CA LYS A 22 16.93 9.24 10.75
C LYS A 22 15.41 9.11 10.61
N PRO A 23 14.68 8.52 11.59
CA PRO A 23 13.22 8.37 11.54
C PRO A 23 12.49 9.68 11.23
N ASN A 24 12.89 10.78 11.87
CA ASN A 24 12.30 12.09 11.64
C ASN A 24 12.51 12.59 10.20
N GLY A 25 13.65 12.28 9.58
CA GLY A 25 13.94 12.67 8.19
C GLY A 25 13.10 11.86 7.21
N ILE A 26 13.01 10.54 7.41
CA ILE A 26 12.17 9.63 6.61
C ILE A 26 10.70 10.05 6.70
N VAL A 27 10.20 10.27 7.92
CA VAL A 27 8.83 10.70 8.17
C VAL A 27 8.55 12.06 7.54
N LYS A 28 9.49 13.01 7.65
CA LYS A 28 9.32 14.34 7.06
C LYS A 28 9.23 14.27 5.54
N TYR A 29 10.09 13.46 4.92
CA TYR A 29 10.05 13.22 3.49
C TYR A 29 8.71 12.65 3.05
N LEU A 30 8.25 11.57 3.70
CA LEU A 30 6.97 10.94 3.37
C LEU A 30 5.80 11.92 3.53
N SER A 31 5.76 12.65 4.64
CA SER A 31 4.74 13.68 4.90
C SER A 31 4.68 14.72 3.78
N ASN A 32 5.83 15.26 3.38
CA ASN A 32 5.91 16.21 2.27
C ASN A 32 5.45 15.60 0.95
N LYS A 33 5.77 14.32 0.67
CA LYS A 33 5.29 13.64 -0.55
C LYS A 33 3.79 13.42 -0.56
N LEU A 34 3.20 13.05 0.58
CA LEU A 34 1.74 12.96 0.68
C LEU A 34 1.11 14.35 0.52
N LEU A 35 1.74 15.41 1.03
CA LEU A 35 1.30 16.79 0.84
C LEU A 35 1.30 17.20 -0.65
N GLU A 36 2.38 16.89 -1.37
CA GLU A 36 2.52 17.16 -2.82
C GLU A 36 1.45 16.43 -3.65
N LEU A 37 1.02 15.24 -3.22
CA LEU A 37 -0.06 14.48 -3.86
C LEU A 37 -1.47 15.03 -3.54
N GLY A 38 -1.56 16.18 -2.86
CA GLY A 38 -2.85 16.78 -2.48
C GLY A 38 -3.55 16.05 -1.34
N MET A 39 -2.85 15.21 -0.58
CA MET A 39 -3.44 14.39 0.48
C MET A 39 -3.49 15.12 1.83
N ASN A 40 -3.70 16.43 1.78
CA ASN A 40 -3.73 17.31 2.94
C ASN A 40 -4.97 17.00 3.79
N GLY A 41 -4.79 16.87 5.11
CA GLY A 41 -5.91 16.67 6.05
C GLY A 41 -6.31 15.21 6.34
N TYR A 42 -5.75 14.23 5.62
CA TYR A 42 -6.07 12.80 5.81
C TYR A 42 -5.37 12.11 6.99
N GLY A 43 -4.89 12.89 7.96
CA GLY A 43 -4.15 12.36 9.12
C GLY A 43 -2.68 12.06 8.86
N ALA A 44 -2.13 12.46 7.70
CA ALA A 44 -0.73 12.32 7.29
C ALA A 44 0.25 13.26 8.00
N SER A 45 -0.05 13.70 9.23
CA SER A 45 0.86 14.56 9.98
C SER A 45 2.16 13.83 10.33
N ASP A 46 3.27 14.59 10.41
CA ASP A 46 4.57 14.08 10.86
C ASP A 46 4.43 13.28 12.18
N ARG A 47 3.59 13.76 13.10
CA ARG A 47 3.32 13.08 14.37
C ARG A 47 2.64 11.72 14.20
N THR A 48 1.64 11.63 13.32
CA THR A 48 0.94 10.37 13.03
C THR A 48 1.88 9.37 12.36
N LEU A 49 2.62 9.83 11.36
CA LEU A 49 3.58 9.01 10.62
C LEU A 49 4.72 8.53 11.51
N LEU A 50 5.23 9.37 12.42
CA LEU A 50 6.24 8.96 13.39
C LEU A 50 5.72 7.89 14.36
N ARG A 51 4.47 7.97 14.80
CA ARG A 51 3.85 6.90 15.59
C ARG A 51 3.72 5.60 14.81
N CYS A 52 3.39 5.68 13.52
CA CYS A 52 3.35 4.52 12.64
C CYS A 52 4.75 3.91 12.47
N PHE A 53 5.78 4.75 12.28
CA PHE A 53 7.17 4.32 12.19
C PHE A 53 7.61 3.61 13.48
N ASN A 54 7.43 4.27 14.62
CA ASN A 54 7.75 3.71 15.94
C ASN A 54 7.07 2.35 16.16
N LYS A 55 5.80 2.21 15.75
CA LYS A 55 5.03 0.97 15.92
C LYS A 55 5.47 -0.15 14.98
N TYR A 56 5.56 0.14 13.69
CA TYR A 56 5.66 -0.86 12.62
C TYR A 56 7.09 -1.13 12.17
N ILE A 57 8.03 -0.24 12.51
CA ILE A 57 9.46 -0.35 12.17
C ILE A 57 10.26 -0.61 13.45
N ASP A 58 10.13 0.26 14.46
CA ASP A 58 10.92 0.14 15.70
C ASP A 58 10.32 -0.87 16.71
N GLY A 59 9.15 -1.43 16.45
CA GLY A 59 8.47 -2.38 17.35
C GLY A 59 8.02 -1.78 18.69
N LYS A 60 7.95 -0.44 18.80
CA LYS A 60 7.50 0.26 20.02
C LYS A 60 6.00 0.06 20.22
N LYS A 61 5.58 -0.06 21.47
CA LYS A 61 4.15 -0.16 21.85
C LYS A 61 3.46 1.20 21.75
N GLU A 62 3.23 1.66 20.53
CA GLU A 62 2.50 2.90 20.24
C GLU A 62 1.02 2.60 19.92
N PRO A 63 0.06 3.28 20.58
CA PRO A 63 -1.35 3.18 20.23
C PRO A 63 -1.61 3.96 18.92
N VAL A 64 -1.40 3.28 17.79
CA VAL A 64 -1.70 3.81 16.46
C VAL A 64 -2.86 3.05 15.80
N SER A 65 -3.84 3.82 15.31
CA SER A 65 -4.93 3.37 14.45
C SER A 65 -5.04 4.34 13.28
N PRO A 66 -4.30 4.09 12.18
CA PRO A 66 -4.32 4.93 10.99
C PRO A 66 -5.74 4.95 10.40
N LYS A 67 -6.24 6.15 10.09
CA LYS A 67 -7.52 6.29 9.40
C LYS A 67 -7.43 5.76 7.96
N THR A 68 -8.56 5.39 7.39
CA THR A 68 -8.64 4.84 6.02
C THR A 68 -8.01 5.77 5.00
N GLU A 69 -8.18 7.07 5.16
CA GLU A 69 -7.65 8.05 4.24
C GLU A 69 -6.12 8.10 4.26
N LEU A 70 -5.50 7.96 5.44
CA LEU A 70 -4.04 7.81 5.54
C LEU A 70 -3.58 6.51 4.88
N LEU A 71 -4.32 5.42 5.04
CA LEU A 71 -3.98 4.15 4.40
C LEU A 71 -4.05 4.25 2.87
N ASN A 72 -5.08 4.88 2.33
CA ASN A 72 -5.21 5.13 0.89
C ASN A 72 -4.08 6.03 0.38
N ALA A 73 -3.79 7.11 1.09
CA ALA A 73 -2.71 8.04 0.77
C ALA A 73 -1.35 7.33 0.68
N VAL A 74 -1.01 6.53 1.69
CA VAL A 74 0.23 5.77 1.71
C VAL A 74 0.26 4.70 0.61
N SER A 75 -0.88 4.06 0.31
CA SER A 75 -0.99 3.07 -0.76
C SER A 75 -0.72 3.69 -2.14
N GLN A 76 -1.28 4.87 -2.39
CA GLN A 76 -1.02 5.64 -3.61
C GLN A 76 0.43 6.09 -3.73
N TYR A 77 1.05 6.54 -2.62
CA TYR A 77 2.47 6.87 -2.64
C TYR A 77 3.36 5.70 -3.07
N ILE A 78 3.02 4.46 -2.70
CA ILE A 78 3.77 3.27 -3.11
C ILE A 78 3.30 2.65 -4.44
N GLY A 79 2.28 3.23 -5.08
CA GLY A 79 1.86 2.87 -6.45
C GLY A 79 0.59 2.03 -6.59
N PHE A 80 -0.23 1.92 -5.53
CA PHE A 80 -1.55 1.25 -5.58
C PHE A 80 -2.68 2.27 -5.66
N ASP A 81 -3.84 1.87 -6.18
CA ASP A 81 -4.96 2.80 -6.33
C ASP A 81 -5.60 3.19 -4.98
N SER A 82 -5.60 2.24 -4.04
CA SER A 82 -6.17 2.39 -2.70
C SER A 82 -5.57 1.38 -1.72
N TYR A 83 -5.91 1.51 -0.43
CA TYR A 83 -5.55 0.50 0.56
C TYR A 83 -6.21 -0.85 0.29
N GLU A 84 -7.43 -0.85 -0.24
CA GLU A 84 -8.12 -2.07 -0.63
C GLU A 84 -7.38 -2.77 -1.78
N ASP A 85 -6.93 -2.02 -2.79
CA ASP A 85 -6.12 -2.54 -3.89
C ASP A 85 -4.79 -3.14 -3.39
N PHE A 86 -4.11 -2.44 -2.48
CA PHE A 86 -2.92 -2.96 -1.80
C PHE A 86 -3.21 -4.29 -1.08
N VAL A 87 -4.29 -4.35 -0.30
CA VAL A 87 -4.69 -5.55 0.45
C VAL A 87 -5.00 -6.71 -0.48
N ILE A 88 -5.78 -6.49 -1.53
CA ILE A 88 -6.17 -7.54 -2.49
C ILE A 88 -4.92 -8.07 -3.19
N LYS A 89 -4.08 -7.20 -3.77
CA LYS A 89 -2.88 -7.60 -4.51
C LYS A 89 -1.83 -8.27 -3.64
N ASN A 90 -1.71 -7.91 -2.36
CA ASN A 90 -0.77 -8.56 -1.43
C ASN A 90 -1.34 -9.83 -0.78
N ASN A 91 -2.66 -9.93 -0.57
CA ASN A 91 -3.27 -11.17 -0.05
C ASN A 91 -3.27 -12.30 -1.10
N VAL A 92 -3.32 -11.96 -2.39
CA VAL A 92 -3.16 -12.94 -3.48
C VAL A 92 -1.78 -13.61 -3.44
N GLN A 93 -0.77 -13.00 -2.80
CA GLN A 93 0.57 -13.60 -2.67
C GLN A 93 0.74 -14.57 -1.49
N ILE A 94 -0.23 -14.72 -0.58
CA ILE A 94 -0.07 -15.51 0.66
C ILE A 94 -0.73 -16.90 0.58
N ASN A 95 -1.46 -17.20 -0.50
CA ASN A 95 -1.99 -18.52 -0.76
C ASN A 95 -1.38 -19.07 -2.06
N ASP A 96 -0.13 -19.53 -2.02
CA ASP A 96 0.27 -20.74 -2.76
C ASP A 96 1.76 -21.05 -2.57
N ASP A 97 2.05 -22.06 -1.74
CA ASP A 97 3.22 -22.93 -1.89
C ASP A 97 2.88 -24.08 -2.88
N SER A 98 2.06 -23.79 -3.89
CA SER A 98 1.66 -24.75 -4.93
C SER A 98 1.23 -23.98 -6.17
N THR A 99 2.04 -24.04 -7.24
CA THR A 99 1.71 -23.62 -8.61
C THR A 99 1.30 -22.15 -8.82
N MET A 100 2.27 -21.34 -9.24
CA MET A 100 2.04 -20.01 -9.84
C MET A 100 1.08 -20.10 -11.04
N GLU A 101 -0.18 -19.73 -10.86
CA GLU A 101 -1.07 -19.31 -11.95
C GLU A 101 -1.22 -17.78 -11.91
N MET A 102 -0.63 -17.12 -12.91
CA MET A 102 -0.66 -15.66 -13.04
C MET A 102 -2.05 -15.24 -13.56
N VAL A 103 -2.80 -14.51 -12.74
CA VAL A 103 -4.13 -13.98 -13.08
C VAL A 103 -4.00 -12.52 -13.50
N THR A 104 -4.29 -12.22 -14.77
CA THR A 104 -4.40 -10.84 -15.26
C THR A 104 -5.86 -10.39 -15.24
N ARG A 105 -6.12 -9.25 -14.58
CA ARG A 105 -7.43 -8.58 -14.64
C ARG A 105 -7.43 -7.61 -15.83
N ILE A 106 -8.33 -7.85 -16.78
CA ILE A 106 -8.55 -6.96 -17.93
C ILE A 106 -9.95 -6.35 -17.76
N VAL A 107 -10.03 -5.02 -17.85
CA VAL A 107 -11.30 -4.29 -17.87
C VAL A 107 -11.61 -3.94 -19.32
N ASN A 108 -12.70 -4.50 -19.83
CA ASN A 108 -13.14 -4.24 -21.21
C ASN A 108 -13.83 -2.87 -21.29
N GLN A 109 -13.88 -2.27 -22.48
CA GLN A 109 -14.38 -0.89 -22.70
C GLN A 109 -15.87 -0.67 -22.35
N ASN A 110 -16.57 -1.75 -22.03
CA ASN A 110 -17.98 -1.85 -21.63
C ASN A 110 -18.17 -1.98 -20.10
N GLY A 111 -17.09 -1.90 -19.30
CA GLY A 111 -17.17 -1.84 -17.82
C GLY A 111 -17.33 -3.19 -17.12
N GLU A 112 -17.41 -4.28 -17.87
CA GLU A 112 -17.44 -5.64 -17.33
C GLU A 112 -16.03 -6.09 -16.91
N LYS A 113 -15.93 -6.60 -15.67
CA LYS A 113 -14.68 -7.14 -15.11
C LYS A 113 -14.58 -8.61 -15.51
N SER A 114 -13.53 -8.98 -16.25
CA SER A 114 -13.26 -10.37 -16.58
C SER A 114 -11.89 -10.78 -16.04
N ILE A 115 -11.82 -12.02 -15.53
CA ILE A 115 -10.59 -12.62 -15.02
C ILE A 115 -10.13 -13.67 -16.02
N TYR A 116 -8.86 -13.56 -16.45
CA TYR A 116 -8.22 -14.53 -17.33
C TYR A 116 -7.04 -15.18 -16.61
N LEU A 117 -6.89 -16.49 -16.83
CA LEU A 117 -5.67 -17.23 -16.52
C LEU A 117 -4.80 -17.18 -17.77
N GLU A 118 -3.59 -16.63 -17.70
CA GLU A 118 -2.66 -16.66 -18.83
C GLU A 118 -2.17 -18.10 -19.03
N ASN A 119 -2.97 -18.86 -19.80
CA ASN A 119 -2.75 -20.15 -20.47
C ASN A 119 -4.07 -20.79 -20.95
N ASN A 120 -5.23 -20.19 -20.65
CA ASN A 120 -6.54 -20.61 -21.17
C ASN A 120 -7.20 -19.50 -21.99
N SER A 121 -7.62 -19.80 -23.22
CA SER A 121 -8.24 -18.84 -24.15
C SER A 121 -9.69 -18.46 -23.81
N ALA A 122 -10.18 -18.72 -22.60
CA ALA A 122 -11.56 -18.44 -22.20
C ALA A 122 -11.65 -17.64 -20.88
N PRO A 123 -12.45 -16.56 -20.82
CA PRO A 123 -12.67 -15.80 -19.59
C PRO A 123 -13.45 -16.59 -18.55
N ILE A 124 -13.12 -16.37 -17.27
CA ILE A 124 -13.94 -16.81 -16.14
C ILE A 124 -14.92 -15.68 -15.81
N ASN A 125 -16.21 -15.94 -16.03
CA ASN A 125 -17.26 -15.02 -15.60
C ASN A 125 -17.60 -15.26 -14.13
N ILE A 126 -17.58 -14.20 -13.34
CA ILE A 126 -17.99 -14.18 -11.94
C ILE A 126 -19.23 -13.28 -11.85
N SER A 127 -20.37 -13.89 -11.49
CA SER A 127 -21.66 -13.21 -11.22
C SER A 127 -21.66 -12.44 -9.91
#